data_AF-A0A352PP21-F1
#
_entry.id   AF-A0A352PP21-F1
#
_cell.length_a   1.000
_cell.length_b   1.000
_cell.length_c   1.000
_cell.angle_alpha   90.00
_cell.angle_beta   90.00
_cell.angle_gamma   90.00
#
_symmetry.space_group_name_H-M   'P 1'
#
loop_
_entity.id
_entity.type
_entity.pdbx_description
1 polymer ?
#
loop_
_entity_poly.entity_id
_entity_poly.type
_entity_poly.pdbx_seq_one_letter_code
_entity_poly.pdbx_strand_id
1 'polypeptide(L)'
;MASTSYISGLASGLDWDTMITKLVAVERNPIKLLENNKADISKEKSAWNDVNTKLQSLLTAVSSLSSLDDFNLFTPSATIRDTSSEVGDLLSFAAGSNASEGSYNITVNQLATAQKFSNDVNVKTFSSTSEPLGIPAGDVTINGRVLSISETDSLANIRDKINALNTGENSAGVTASLITVSSGDIRLTITSKTTGAAGISIVDDSGIFATQLGMTQIMAGQDAEITIDGNTITRDTNQISDVISGVTLNLVGADENATITLNINHDTDGVKKKIQDFVDSYNAMMTYIAGQNAVTAEGETSTPLFADSSLRSIQSTLRSAIQSG
;
A
#
# COMPACT_ATOMS: atom_id res chain seq x y z
N MET A 1 23.73 -17.68 65.27
CA MET A 1 24.36 -18.69 66.15
C MET A 1 23.33 -19.78 66.35
N ALA A 2 23.49 -21.05 66.00
CA ALA A 2 24.67 -21.84 65.72
C ALA A 2 24.42 -22.77 64.51
N SER A 3 25.51 -23.11 63.86
CA SER A 3 25.68 -23.94 62.68
C SER A 3 24.95 -25.28 62.78
N THR A 4 24.02 -25.56 61.86
CA THR A 4 23.65 -26.94 61.54
C THR A 4 24.68 -27.45 60.55
N SER A 5 25.89 -27.69 61.06
CA SER A 5 26.95 -28.36 60.33
C SER A 5 26.45 -29.75 59.98
N TYR A 6 26.18 -30.01 58.70
CA TYR A 6 26.00 -31.36 58.20
C TYR A 6 27.33 -32.09 58.44
N ILE A 7 27.34 -32.93 59.45
CA ILE A 7 28.48 -33.73 59.84
C ILE A 7 28.69 -34.79 58.75
N SER A 8 29.52 -34.45 57.77
CA SER A 8 30.14 -35.42 56.87
C SER A 8 31.17 -36.23 57.65
N GLY A 9 31.02 -37.55 57.67
CA GLY A 9 32.17 -38.46 57.86
C GLY A 9 32.76 -38.61 59.27
N LEU A 10 32.04 -38.40 60.37
CA LEU A 10 32.55 -38.74 61.72
C LEU A 10 32.47 -40.24 62.02
N ALA A 11 33.35 -41.03 61.37
CA ALA A 11 33.91 -42.31 61.87
C ALA A 11 34.81 -43.01 60.82
N SER A 12 34.82 -42.60 59.54
CA SER A 12 35.47 -43.37 58.47
C SER A 12 36.50 -42.59 57.62
N GLY A 13 36.64 -41.27 57.76
CA GLY A 13 37.56 -40.49 56.91
C GLY A 13 37.15 -40.40 55.43
N LEU A 14 35.89 -40.73 55.11
CA LEU A 14 35.35 -40.73 53.75
C LEU A 14 34.49 -39.47 53.53
N ASP A 15 34.87 -38.69 52.53
CA ASP A 15 34.18 -37.48 52.09
C ASP A 15 33.03 -37.85 51.12
N TRP A 16 31.91 -38.23 51.72
CA TRP A 16 30.75 -38.70 50.98
C TRP A 16 30.10 -37.62 50.12
N ASP A 17 30.22 -36.35 50.49
CA ASP A 17 29.64 -35.24 49.72
C ASP A 17 30.36 -35.03 48.39
N THR A 18 31.70 -35.07 48.39
CA THR A 18 32.46 -35.01 47.13
C THR A 18 32.35 -36.31 46.34
N MET A 19 32.20 -37.46 47.00
CA MET A 19 31.97 -38.74 46.34
C MET A 19 30.59 -38.78 45.67
N ILE A 20 29.53 -38.31 46.34
CA ILE A 20 28.18 -38.17 45.79
C ILE A 20 28.18 -37.14 44.66
N THR A 21 28.84 -36.00 44.83
CA THR A 21 28.95 -34.98 43.76
C THR A 21 29.66 -35.53 42.53
N LYS A 22 30.75 -36.29 42.70
CA LYS A 22 31.45 -36.97 41.60
C LYS A 22 30.58 -38.07 40.97
N LEU A 23 29.84 -38.85 41.76
CA LEU A 23 28.94 -39.90 41.25
C LEU A 23 27.78 -39.28 40.45
N VAL A 24 27.15 -38.23 40.96
CA VAL A 24 26.10 -37.46 40.27
C VAL A 24 26.67 -36.80 39.01
N ALA A 25 27.91 -36.28 39.04
CA ALA A 25 28.54 -35.72 37.85
C ALA A 25 28.78 -36.76 36.74
N VAL A 26 29.16 -37.99 37.12
CA VAL A 26 29.30 -39.14 36.20
C VAL A 26 27.94 -39.58 35.67
N GLU A 27 26.92 -39.65 36.53
CA GLU A 27 25.55 -40.02 36.15
C GLU A 27 24.89 -38.96 35.25
N ARG A 28 25.34 -37.69 35.33
CA ARG A 28 24.91 -36.61 34.43
C ARG A 28 25.62 -36.59 33.08
N ASN A 29 26.65 -37.42 32.84
CA ASN A 29 27.32 -37.49 31.53
C ASN A 29 26.36 -37.74 30.34
N PRO A 30 25.40 -38.68 30.38
CA PRO A 30 24.43 -38.84 29.30
C PRO A 30 23.57 -37.58 29.09
N ILE A 31 23.22 -36.86 30.16
CA ILE A 31 22.46 -35.60 30.07
C ILE A 31 23.31 -34.51 29.41
N LYS A 32 24.58 -34.37 29.78
CA LYS A 32 25.51 -33.42 29.15
C LYS A 32 25.71 -33.71 27.66
N LEU A 33 25.78 -34.99 27.29
CA LEU A 33 25.85 -35.38 25.88
C LEU A 33 24.59 -34.94 25.12
N LEU A 34 23.41 -35.15 25.69
CA LEU A 34 22.15 -34.70 25.08
C LEU A 34 22.03 -33.18 25.03
N GLU A 35 22.49 -32.46 26.06
CA GLU A 35 22.55 -30.99 26.09
C GLU A 35 23.49 -30.45 25.00
N ASN A 36 24.66 -31.07 24.80
CA ASN A 36 25.58 -30.73 23.72
C ASN A 36 24.97 -31.03 22.34
N ASN A 37 24.40 -32.23 22.14
CA ASN A 37 23.72 -32.58 20.89
C ASN A 37 22.59 -31.60 20.57
N LYS A 38 21.80 -31.19 21.58
CA LYS A 38 20.75 -30.18 21.41
C LYS A 38 21.32 -28.82 21.02
N ALA A 39 22.44 -28.41 21.62
CA ALA A 39 23.11 -27.16 21.27
C ALA A 39 23.63 -27.18 19.83
N ASP A 40 24.20 -28.30 19.39
CA ASP A 40 24.73 -28.44 18.02
C ASP A 40 23.61 -28.49 16.98
N ILE A 41 22.53 -29.25 17.20
CA ILE A 41 21.32 -29.21 16.35
C ILE A 41 20.72 -27.80 16.30
N SER A 42 20.75 -27.06 17.41
CA SER A 42 20.25 -25.68 17.43
C SER A 42 21.12 -24.74 16.58
N LYS A 43 22.44 -24.94 16.54
CA LYS A 43 23.35 -24.19 15.66
C LYS A 43 23.15 -24.56 14.20
N GLU A 44 23.02 -25.85 13.88
CA GLU A 44 22.70 -26.34 12.53
C GLU A 44 21.39 -25.73 12.02
N LYS A 45 20.34 -25.74 12.84
CA LYS A 45 19.06 -25.12 12.52
C LYS A 45 19.22 -23.62 12.23
N SER A 46 19.97 -22.91 13.05
CA SER A 46 20.25 -21.48 12.82
C SER A 46 20.97 -21.27 11.49
N ALA A 47 21.97 -22.10 11.19
CA ALA A 47 22.71 -22.00 9.94
C ALA A 47 21.83 -22.28 8.72
N TRP A 48 20.93 -23.27 8.78
CA TRP A 48 19.95 -23.52 7.73
C TRP A 48 18.94 -22.38 7.55
N ASN A 49 18.54 -21.72 8.64
CA ASN A 49 17.70 -20.51 8.55
C ASN A 49 18.42 -19.37 7.82
N ASP A 50 19.72 -19.19 8.06
CA ASP A 50 20.53 -18.20 7.34
C ASP A 50 20.64 -18.53 5.85
N VAL A 51 20.88 -19.80 5.51
CA VAL A 51 20.88 -20.30 4.12
C VAL A 51 19.54 -19.98 3.45
N ASN A 52 18.43 -20.32 4.11
CA ASN A 52 17.10 -20.06 3.58
C ASN A 52 16.85 -18.55 3.36
N THR A 53 17.22 -17.71 4.32
CA THR A 53 17.07 -16.25 4.21
C THR A 53 17.88 -15.71 3.02
N LYS A 54 19.13 -16.14 2.85
CA LYS A 54 19.99 -15.73 1.73
C LYS A 54 19.47 -16.22 0.38
N LEU A 55 18.94 -17.44 0.31
CA LEU A 55 18.28 -17.95 -0.89
C LEU A 55 17.02 -17.17 -1.24
N GLN A 56 16.22 -16.76 -0.25
CA GLN A 56 15.04 -15.91 -0.47
C GLN A 56 15.42 -14.53 -0.99
N SER A 57 16.49 -13.91 -0.44
CA SER A 57 17.04 -12.66 -0.96
C SER A 57 17.50 -12.81 -2.41
N LEU A 58 18.25 -13.86 -2.73
CA LEU A 58 18.69 -14.15 -4.10
C LEU A 58 17.50 -14.38 -5.04
N LEU A 59 16.50 -15.17 -4.62
CA LEU A 59 15.29 -15.40 -5.41
C LEU A 59 14.55 -14.10 -5.71
N THR A 60 14.47 -13.20 -4.74
CA THR A 60 13.83 -11.87 -4.90
C THR A 60 14.60 -11.04 -5.92
N ALA A 61 15.94 -11.00 -5.83
CA ALA A 61 16.79 -10.26 -6.76
C ALA A 61 16.79 -10.84 -8.19
N VAL A 62 16.63 -12.16 -8.35
CA VAL A 62 16.45 -12.79 -9.67
C VAL A 62 15.06 -12.50 -10.22
N SER A 63 14.02 -12.56 -9.39
CA SER A 63 12.65 -12.32 -9.82
C SER A 63 12.46 -10.90 -10.36
N SER A 64 13.17 -9.92 -9.80
CA SER A 64 13.16 -8.53 -10.26
C SER A 64 13.96 -8.26 -11.55
N LEU A 65 14.58 -9.30 -12.13
CA LEU A 65 15.36 -9.30 -13.37
C LEU A 65 14.86 -10.36 -14.37
N SER A 66 13.69 -10.96 -14.11
CA SER A 66 13.25 -12.17 -14.79
C SER A 66 12.56 -11.91 -16.13
N SER A 67 12.07 -10.70 -16.35
CA SER A 67 11.35 -10.29 -17.56
C SER A 67 12.03 -9.13 -18.28
N LEU A 68 11.78 -8.96 -19.58
CA LEU A 68 12.26 -7.79 -20.33
C LEU A 68 11.70 -6.47 -19.75
N ASP A 69 10.46 -6.50 -19.24
CA ASP A 69 9.82 -5.34 -18.61
C ASP A 69 10.53 -4.90 -17.33
N ASP A 70 11.24 -5.80 -16.65
CA ASP A 70 12.05 -5.44 -15.48
C ASP A 70 13.24 -4.52 -15.83
N PHE A 71 13.65 -4.52 -17.10
CA PHE A 71 14.70 -3.66 -17.63
C PHE A 71 14.15 -2.38 -18.26
N ASN A 72 12.86 -2.35 -18.61
CA ASN A 72 12.16 -1.17 -19.12
C ASN A 72 11.75 -0.23 -17.97
N LEU A 73 12.74 0.16 -17.16
CA LEU A 73 12.55 1.15 -16.11
C LEU A 73 12.66 2.55 -16.72
N PHE A 74 11.72 3.41 -16.39
CA PHE A 74 11.73 4.81 -16.79
C PHE A 74 11.71 5.70 -15.56
N THR A 75 12.60 6.69 -15.54
CA THR A 75 12.63 7.72 -14.50
C THR A 75 11.98 8.97 -15.07
N PRO A 76 10.69 9.21 -14.77
CA PRO A 76 10.08 10.47 -15.12
C PRO A 76 10.68 11.56 -14.22
N SER A 77 10.99 12.71 -14.81
CA SER A 77 11.46 13.90 -14.12
C SER A 77 10.69 15.09 -14.66
N ALA A 78 10.41 16.08 -13.82
CA ALA A 78 9.71 17.26 -14.27
C ALA A 78 10.35 18.52 -13.71
N THR A 79 10.32 19.57 -14.52
CA THR A 79 10.64 20.93 -14.12
C THR A 79 9.42 21.80 -14.34
N ILE A 80 9.29 22.86 -13.56
CA ILE A 80 8.21 23.83 -13.67
C ILE A 80 8.78 25.22 -13.86
N ARG A 81 8.11 26.05 -14.66
CA ARG A 81 8.44 27.45 -14.90
C ARG A 81 7.19 28.31 -14.94
N ASP A 82 7.43 29.62 -14.89
CA ASP A 82 6.40 30.68 -15.00
C ASP A 82 5.38 30.71 -13.83
N THR A 83 5.72 30.06 -12.71
CA THR A 83 4.96 30.07 -11.46
C THR A 83 5.87 29.96 -10.24
N SER A 84 5.33 30.27 -9.06
CA SER A 84 5.98 30.03 -7.76
C SER A 84 5.64 28.66 -7.16
N SER A 85 4.69 27.93 -7.74
CA SER A 85 4.30 26.60 -7.28
C SER A 85 5.37 25.56 -7.55
N GLU A 86 5.39 24.50 -6.75
CA GLU A 86 6.20 23.32 -7.05
C GLU A 86 5.44 22.37 -7.97
N VAL A 87 6.16 21.50 -8.68
CA VAL A 87 5.54 20.47 -9.55
C VAL A 87 4.50 19.67 -8.77
N GLY A 88 4.83 19.23 -7.55
CA GLY A 88 3.97 18.40 -6.72
C GLY A 88 2.68 19.06 -6.24
N ASP A 89 2.61 20.40 -6.26
CA ASP A 89 1.38 21.14 -5.92
C ASP A 89 0.34 21.06 -7.03
N LEU A 90 0.79 20.82 -8.28
CA LEU A 90 -0.06 20.83 -9.47
C LEU A 90 -0.23 19.43 -10.07
N LEU A 91 0.84 18.65 -10.12
CA LEU A 91 0.89 17.39 -10.87
C LEU A 91 1.80 16.36 -10.19
N SER A 92 1.26 15.16 -10.01
CA SER A 92 2.03 13.95 -9.76
C SER A 92 1.98 13.04 -10.98
N PHE A 93 3.04 12.30 -11.27
CA PHE A 93 3.11 11.45 -12.46
C PHE A 93 3.85 10.15 -12.17
N ALA A 94 3.50 9.11 -12.91
CA ALA A 94 4.17 7.81 -12.87
C ALA A 94 4.34 7.27 -14.29
N ALA A 95 5.51 6.71 -14.58
CA ALA A 95 5.79 5.99 -15.83
C ALA A 95 5.75 4.48 -15.57
N GLY A 96 5.00 3.76 -16.39
CA GLY A 96 4.98 2.29 -16.44
C GLY A 96 6.05 1.73 -17.38
N SER A 97 6.15 0.41 -17.46
CA SER A 97 7.12 -0.32 -18.29
C SER A 97 6.92 -0.15 -19.80
N ASN A 98 5.75 0.35 -20.21
CA ASN A 98 5.40 0.65 -21.60
C ASN A 98 5.49 2.16 -21.92
N ALA A 99 6.06 2.97 -21.03
CA ALA A 99 6.35 4.36 -21.33
C ALA A 99 7.36 4.47 -22.47
N SER A 100 7.34 5.61 -23.17
CA SER A 100 8.31 5.92 -24.21
C SER A 100 9.12 7.15 -23.82
N GLU A 101 10.40 7.18 -24.19
CA GLU A 101 11.24 8.34 -23.97
C GLU A 101 10.66 9.57 -24.70
N GLY A 102 10.68 10.71 -24.03
CA GLY A 102 10.08 11.92 -24.57
C GLY A 102 10.07 13.08 -23.58
N SER A 103 9.82 14.27 -24.12
CA SER A 103 9.64 15.50 -23.36
C SER A 103 8.30 16.10 -23.72
N TYR A 104 7.48 16.41 -22.71
CA TYR A 104 6.11 16.91 -22.86
C TYR A 104 5.94 18.17 -22.04
N ASN A 105 5.43 19.24 -22.65
CA ASN A 105 5.02 20.44 -21.92
C ASN A 105 3.56 20.32 -21.53
N ILE A 106 3.30 20.31 -20.22
CA ILE A 106 1.99 20.11 -19.62
C ILE A 106 1.62 21.39 -18.85
N THR A 107 0.42 21.89 -19.09
CA THR A 107 -0.22 22.93 -18.29
C THR A 107 -1.55 22.39 -17.77
N VAL A 108 -1.80 22.56 -16.48
CA VAL A 108 -3.06 22.15 -15.85
C VAL A 108 -3.95 23.37 -15.77
N ASN A 109 -4.91 23.48 -16.68
CA ASN A 109 -5.82 24.64 -16.75
C ASN A 109 -6.90 24.52 -15.68
N GLN A 110 -7.45 23.32 -15.50
CA GLN A 110 -8.59 23.08 -14.64
C GLN A 110 -8.60 21.66 -14.08
N LEU A 111 -9.06 21.51 -12.83
CA LEU A 111 -9.31 20.21 -12.21
C LEU A 111 -10.75 19.74 -12.44
N ALA A 112 -10.91 18.42 -12.54
CA ALA A 112 -12.21 17.79 -12.51
C ALA A 112 -12.83 17.94 -11.11
N THR A 113 -14.07 18.43 -11.04
CA THR A 113 -14.83 18.58 -9.79
C THR A 113 -16.10 17.75 -9.82
N ALA A 114 -16.51 17.25 -8.66
CA ALA A 114 -17.76 16.50 -8.51
C ALA A 114 -18.93 17.47 -8.28
N GLN A 115 -20.07 17.23 -8.93
CA GLN A 115 -21.26 18.04 -8.68
C GLN A 115 -21.78 17.82 -7.25
N LYS A 116 -22.24 18.90 -6.62
CA LYS A 116 -22.77 18.89 -5.25
C LYS A 116 -24.04 19.73 -5.14
N PHE A 117 -25.06 19.12 -4.56
CA PHE A 117 -26.28 19.79 -4.13
C PHE A 117 -26.33 19.88 -2.62
N SER A 118 -26.92 20.95 -2.11
CA SER A 118 -27.25 21.09 -0.69
C SER A 118 -28.61 21.74 -0.57
N ASN A 119 -29.31 21.41 0.50
CA ASN A 119 -30.45 22.20 0.93
C ASN A 119 -30.04 23.69 1.14
N ASP A 120 -30.85 24.60 0.62
CA ASP A 120 -30.80 26.03 0.83
C ASP A 120 -31.81 26.44 1.91
N VAL A 121 -31.28 27.02 2.99
CA VAL A 121 -32.05 27.49 4.15
C VAL A 121 -33.05 28.60 3.82
N ASN A 122 -32.84 29.31 2.70
CA ASN A 122 -33.80 30.32 2.24
C ASN A 122 -35.02 29.70 1.56
N VAL A 123 -34.93 28.43 1.15
CA VAL A 123 -36.04 27.67 0.55
C VAL A 123 -36.70 26.80 1.61
N LYS A 124 -35.91 26.02 2.36
CA LYS A 124 -36.39 25.11 3.40
C LYS A 124 -35.34 24.94 4.49
N THR A 125 -35.75 24.99 5.75
CA THR A 125 -34.86 24.74 6.90
C THR A 125 -35.25 23.46 7.63
N PHE A 126 -34.26 22.70 8.08
CA PHE A 126 -34.46 21.50 8.91
C PHE A 126 -33.72 21.65 10.24
N SER A 127 -34.44 21.40 11.34
CA SER A 127 -33.92 21.50 12.70
C SER A 127 -33.72 20.15 13.39
N SER A 128 -34.22 19.05 12.80
CA SER A 128 -34.10 17.69 13.30
C SER A 128 -33.75 16.72 12.18
N THR A 129 -32.98 15.68 12.51
CA THR A 129 -32.66 14.57 11.60
C THR A 129 -33.67 13.44 11.62
N SER A 130 -34.42 13.29 12.72
CA SER A 130 -35.25 12.11 13.01
C SER A 130 -36.74 12.38 12.94
N GLU A 131 -37.16 13.64 13.01
CA GLU A 131 -38.58 13.99 12.90
C GLU A 131 -39.06 13.87 11.44
N PRO A 132 -40.30 13.38 11.21
CA PRO A 132 -40.90 13.37 9.89
C PRO A 132 -40.91 14.76 9.26
N LEU A 133 -40.55 14.85 7.98
CA LEU A 133 -40.49 16.13 7.29
C LEU A 133 -41.87 16.67 6.89
N GLY A 134 -42.91 15.81 6.89
CA GLY A 134 -44.27 16.18 6.49
C GLY A 134 -44.38 16.62 5.03
N ILE A 135 -43.47 16.14 4.18
CA ILE A 135 -43.48 16.42 2.73
C ILE A 135 -44.37 15.39 2.02
N PRO A 136 -45.10 15.78 0.96
CA PRO A 136 -45.96 14.85 0.23
C PRO A 136 -45.18 13.62 -0.27
N ALA A 137 -45.83 12.46 -0.25
CA ALA A 137 -45.24 11.26 -0.85
C ALA A 137 -45.07 11.44 -2.36
N GLY A 138 -43.98 10.91 -2.90
CA GLY A 138 -43.70 10.93 -4.32
C GLY A 138 -42.29 10.44 -4.66
N ASP A 139 -41.99 10.43 -5.94
CA ASP A 139 -40.76 9.86 -6.48
C ASP A 139 -39.86 10.94 -7.08
N VAL A 140 -38.57 10.82 -6.83
CA VAL A 140 -37.51 11.59 -7.50
C VAL A 140 -36.57 10.61 -8.17
N THR A 141 -36.17 10.84 -9.42
CA THR A 141 -35.17 9.98 -10.06
C THR A 141 -33.80 10.63 -9.99
N ILE A 142 -32.80 9.92 -9.46
CA ILE A 142 -31.40 10.34 -9.37
C ILE A 142 -30.55 9.38 -10.21
N ASN A 143 -29.90 9.87 -11.26
CA ASN A 143 -29.08 9.06 -12.17
C ASN A 143 -29.81 7.79 -12.65
N GLY A 144 -31.09 7.93 -13.02
CA GLY A 144 -31.94 6.82 -13.48
C GLY A 144 -32.47 5.89 -12.38
N ARG A 145 -32.23 6.21 -11.09
CA ARG A 145 -32.74 5.46 -9.93
C ARG A 145 -33.86 6.19 -9.22
N VAL A 146 -34.98 5.50 -9.02
CA VAL A 146 -36.13 6.04 -8.30
C VAL A 146 -35.85 6.08 -6.79
N LEU A 147 -35.97 7.26 -6.22
CA LEU A 147 -36.01 7.55 -4.79
C LEU A 147 -37.46 7.79 -4.38
N SER A 148 -38.06 6.82 -3.69
CA SER A 148 -39.43 6.96 -3.18
C SER A 148 -39.44 7.59 -1.79
N ILE A 149 -40.10 8.73 -1.69
CA ILE A 149 -40.28 9.53 -0.47
C ILE A 149 -41.71 9.35 0.04
N SER A 150 -41.84 9.21 1.35
CA SER A 150 -43.08 9.06 2.09
C SER A 150 -43.24 10.19 3.11
N GLU A 151 -44.47 10.50 3.50
CA GLU A 151 -44.76 11.59 4.44
C GLU A 151 -44.12 11.40 5.83
N THR A 152 -43.85 10.15 6.20
CA THR A 152 -43.20 9.78 7.46
C THR A 152 -41.68 9.83 7.41
N ASP A 153 -41.07 10.04 6.24
CA ASP A 153 -39.61 10.07 6.14
C ASP A 153 -39.04 11.29 6.86
N SER A 154 -38.00 11.02 7.65
CA SER A 154 -37.11 12.03 8.23
C SER A 154 -35.94 12.35 7.30
N LEU A 155 -35.18 13.41 7.61
CA LEU A 155 -33.98 13.76 6.85
C LEU A 155 -32.93 12.63 6.85
N ALA A 156 -32.83 11.89 7.96
CA ALA A 156 -31.98 10.71 8.05
C ALA A 156 -32.48 9.58 7.14
N ASN A 157 -33.79 9.34 7.06
CA ASN A 157 -34.34 8.34 6.15
C ASN A 157 -34.06 8.70 4.68
N ILE A 158 -34.21 9.97 4.30
CA ILE A 158 -33.92 10.43 2.94
C ILE A 158 -32.44 10.25 2.61
N ARG A 159 -31.53 10.63 3.52
CA ARG A 159 -30.08 10.36 3.36
C ARG A 159 -29.83 8.86 3.11
N ASP A 160 -30.40 8.01 3.95
CA ASP A 160 -30.16 6.56 3.89
C ASP A 160 -30.74 5.95 2.62
N LYS A 161 -31.93 6.39 2.19
CA LYS A 161 -32.54 5.98 0.93
C LYS A 161 -31.70 6.40 -0.27
N ILE A 162 -31.19 7.63 -0.30
CA ILE A 162 -30.28 8.08 -1.38
C ILE A 162 -29.00 7.23 -1.40
N ASN A 163 -28.40 6.97 -0.23
CA ASN A 163 -27.21 6.15 -0.15
C ASN A 163 -27.46 4.69 -0.57
N ALA A 164 -28.65 4.17 -0.33
CA ALA A 164 -29.07 2.83 -0.77
C ALA A 164 -29.22 2.71 -2.30
N LEU A 165 -29.40 3.82 -3.04
CA LEU A 165 -29.44 3.83 -4.51
C LEU A 165 -28.11 3.40 -5.17
N ASN A 166 -27.03 3.33 -4.39
CA ASN A 166 -25.70 2.92 -4.88
C ASN A 166 -25.47 1.40 -4.92
N THR A 167 -26.53 0.60 -4.80
CA THR A 167 -26.44 -0.85 -4.79
C THR A 167 -26.79 -1.46 -6.16
N GLY A 168 -26.17 -2.60 -6.47
CA GLY A 168 -26.36 -3.34 -7.73
C GLY A 168 -25.55 -2.80 -8.92
N GLU A 169 -25.77 -3.38 -10.10
CA GLU A 169 -24.98 -3.13 -11.33
C GLU A 169 -25.15 -1.71 -11.91
N ASN A 170 -26.21 -1.00 -11.52
CA ASN A 170 -26.56 0.34 -12.03
C ASN A 170 -26.57 1.36 -10.88
N SER A 171 -25.51 1.39 -10.07
CA SER A 171 -25.36 2.32 -8.94
C SER A 171 -25.65 3.78 -9.34
N ALA A 172 -26.42 4.49 -8.53
CA ALA A 172 -26.68 5.92 -8.76
C ALA A 172 -25.41 6.79 -8.68
N GLY A 173 -24.32 6.29 -8.07
CA GLY A 173 -23.04 7.01 -8.04
C GLY A 173 -23.07 8.31 -7.23
N VAL A 174 -23.91 8.39 -6.19
CA VAL A 174 -24.05 9.60 -5.34
C VAL A 174 -23.85 9.28 -3.87
N THR A 175 -23.47 10.27 -3.06
CA THR A 175 -23.40 10.12 -1.60
C THR A 175 -24.19 11.23 -0.95
N ALA A 176 -25.10 10.86 -0.05
CA ALA A 176 -25.84 11.78 0.78
C ALA A 176 -25.25 11.86 2.20
N SER A 177 -25.16 13.07 2.73
CA SER A 177 -24.72 13.35 4.10
C SER A 177 -25.56 14.46 4.74
N LEU A 178 -25.57 14.50 6.07
CA LEU A 178 -26.19 15.57 6.83
C LEU A 178 -25.08 16.39 7.48
N ILE A 179 -25.16 17.71 7.33
CA ILE A 179 -24.22 18.66 7.91
C ILE A 179 -24.99 19.57 8.86
N THR A 180 -24.62 19.54 10.15
CA THR A 180 -25.15 20.48 11.14
C THR A 180 -24.31 21.75 11.12
N VAL A 181 -24.84 22.83 10.57
CA VAL A 181 -24.13 24.12 10.45
C VAL A 181 -24.23 24.90 11.76
N SER A 182 -25.40 24.87 12.41
CA SER A 182 -25.63 25.46 13.73
C SER A 182 -26.81 24.80 14.43
N SER A 183 -27.13 25.21 15.66
CA SER A 183 -28.31 24.70 16.37
C SER A 183 -29.58 25.03 15.58
N GLY A 184 -30.28 24.01 15.11
CA GLY A 184 -31.49 24.16 14.30
C GLY A 184 -31.26 24.37 12.79
N ASP A 185 -30.02 24.32 12.29
CA ASP A 185 -29.68 24.33 10.85
C ASP A 185 -28.93 23.04 10.49
N ILE A 186 -29.67 22.08 9.95
CA ILE A 186 -29.17 20.82 9.44
C ILE A 186 -29.43 20.76 7.93
N ARG A 187 -28.37 20.55 7.16
CA ARG A 187 -28.43 20.53 5.70
C ARG A 187 -28.19 19.13 5.16
N LEU A 188 -29.12 18.67 4.32
CA LEU A 188 -28.89 17.50 3.47
C LEU A 188 -28.00 17.93 2.30
N THR A 189 -26.93 17.19 2.08
CA THR A 189 -26.00 17.37 0.98
C THR A 189 -25.95 16.09 0.15
N ILE A 190 -25.92 16.22 -1.17
CA ILE A 190 -25.74 15.12 -2.11
C ILE A 190 -24.55 15.46 -2.99
N THR A 191 -23.57 14.56 -3.04
CA THR A 191 -22.34 14.74 -3.83
C THR A 191 -22.20 13.58 -4.82
N SER A 192 -21.79 13.87 -6.06
CA SER A 192 -21.41 12.82 -7.00
C SER A 192 -20.19 12.07 -6.48
N LYS A 193 -20.14 10.75 -6.67
CA LYS A 193 -18.94 9.94 -6.37
C LYS A 193 -17.87 10.08 -7.45
N THR A 194 -18.25 10.51 -8.65
CA THR A 194 -17.34 10.78 -9.76
C THR A 194 -17.26 12.29 -10.00
N THR A 195 -16.08 12.73 -10.43
CA THR A 195 -15.89 14.07 -10.97
C THR A 195 -16.39 14.14 -12.42
N GLY A 196 -16.35 15.33 -13.02
CA GLY A 196 -16.70 15.52 -14.43
C GLY A 196 -18.00 16.31 -14.63
N ALA A 197 -18.15 16.84 -15.85
CA ALA A 197 -19.26 17.69 -16.26
C ALA A 197 -20.61 16.96 -16.31
N ALA A 198 -20.60 15.63 -16.44
CA ALA A 198 -21.82 14.81 -16.45
C ALA A 198 -22.63 14.92 -15.14
N GLY A 199 -21.94 15.03 -14.00
CA GLY A 199 -22.55 15.27 -12.69
C GLY A 199 -23.64 14.27 -12.29
N ILE A 200 -24.75 14.80 -11.77
CA ILE A 200 -25.92 14.11 -11.25
C ILE A 200 -27.14 14.58 -12.05
N SER A 201 -27.81 13.63 -12.69
CA SER A 201 -29.10 13.81 -13.35
C SER A 201 -30.23 13.67 -12.32
N ILE A 202 -31.07 14.69 -12.22
CA ILE A 202 -32.26 14.70 -11.36
C ILE A 202 -33.50 14.88 -12.23
N VAL A 203 -34.49 13.99 -12.06
CA VAL A 203 -35.84 14.16 -12.61
C VAL A 203 -36.80 14.26 -11.42
N ASP A 204 -37.46 15.41 -11.29
CA ASP A 204 -38.30 15.78 -10.15
C ASP A 204 -39.64 16.37 -10.62
N ASP A 205 -40.49 15.52 -11.18
CA ASP A 205 -41.81 15.93 -11.68
C ASP A 205 -42.76 16.38 -10.54
N SER A 206 -42.45 15.98 -9.29
CA SER A 206 -43.26 16.26 -8.10
C SER A 206 -42.79 17.51 -7.33
N GLY A 207 -41.68 18.15 -7.73
CA GLY A 207 -41.08 19.29 -7.03
C GLY A 207 -40.53 18.98 -5.64
N ILE A 208 -40.31 17.70 -5.32
CA ILE A 208 -39.84 17.27 -4.00
C ILE A 208 -38.39 17.68 -3.79
N PHE A 209 -37.53 17.46 -4.78
CA PHE A 209 -36.11 17.75 -4.69
C PHE A 209 -35.85 19.26 -4.58
N ALA A 210 -36.38 20.04 -5.52
CA ALA A 210 -36.10 21.47 -5.59
C ALA A 210 -36.89 22.28 -4.55
N THR A 211 -38.18 21.99 -4.34
CA THR A 211 -39.05 22.82 -3.49
C THR A 211 -39.22 22.27 -2.08
N GLN A 212 -39.53 20.98 -1.92
CA GLN A 212 -39.82 20.42 -0.59
C GLN A 212 -38.56 20.18 0.24
N LEU A 213 -37.49 19.73 -0.41
CA LEU A 213 -36.16 19.56 0.18
C LEU A 213 -35.27 20.80 0.02
N GLY A 214 -35.65 21.76 -0.82
CA GLY A 214 -34.89 22.99 -1.04
C GLY A 214 -33.51 22.76 -1.63
N MET A 215 -33.29 21.69 -2.39
CA MET A 215 -31.96 21.34 -2.89
C MET A 215 -31.54 22.28 -4.01
N THR A 216 -30.39 22.93 -3.84
CA THR A 216 -29.77 23.79 -4.85
C THR A 216 -28.34 23.32 -5.14
N GLN A 217 -27.87 23.59 -6.36
CA GLN A 217 -26.50 23.26 -6.73
C GLN A 217 -25.54 24.25 -6.06
N ILE A 218 -24.63 23.73 -5.24
CA ILE A 218 -23.58 24.52 -4.57
C ILE A 218 -22.21 24.33 -5.20
N MET A 219 -22.03 23.30 -6.02
CA MET A 219 -20.82 23.07 -6.81
C MET A 219 -21.18 22.37 -8.12
N ALA A 220 -20.72 22.91 -9.25
CA ALA A 220 -20.88 22.26 -10.54
C ALA A 220 -19.91 21.08 -10.69
N GLY A 221 -20.35 20.04 -11.37
CA GLY A 221 -19.43 19.04 -11.91
C GLY A 221 -18.70 19.63 -13.10
N GLN A 222 -17.39 19.45 -13.17
CA GLN A 222 -16.57 19.96 -14.27
C GLN A 222 -15.52 18.92 -14.63
N ASP A 223 -15.14 18.88 -15.91
CA ASP A 223 -14.05 18.05 -16.40
C ASP A 223 -12.71 18.71 -16.06
N ALA A 224 -11.68 17.89 -15.89
CA ALA A 224 -10.30 18.34 -15.90
C ALA A 224 -9.96 18.82 -17.32
N GLU A 225 -9.20 19.91 -17.40
CA GLU A 225 -8.66 20.42 -18.64
C GLU A 225 -7.16 20.60 -18.51
N ILE A 226 -6.41 19.96 -19.39
CA ILE A 226 -4.96 20.07 -19.48
C ILE A 226 -4.55 20.41 -20.91
N THR A 227 -3.41 21.08 -21.04
CA THR A 227 -2.77 21.31 -22.34
C THR A 227 -1.47 20.53 -22.40
N ILE A 228 -1.31 19.65 -23.40
CA ILE A 228 -0.06 18.93 -23.65
C ILE A 228 0.49 19.30 -25.03
N ASP A 229 1.69 19.88 -25.06
CA ASP A 229 2.37 20.34 -26.27
C ASP A 229 1.49 21.22 -27.17
N GLY A 230 0.65 22.05 -26.53
CA GLY A 230 -0.29 22.96 -27.20
C GLY A 230 -1.66 22.37 -27.53
N ASN A 231 -1.92 21.09 -27.21
CA ASN A 231 -3.20 20.43 -27.43
C ASN A 231 -4.03 20.39 -26.15
N THR A 232 -5.22 20.96 -26.17
CA THR A 232 -6.17 20.92 -25.04
C THR A 232 -6.88 19.58 -24.98
N ILE A 233 -6.92 18.99 -23.80
CA ILE A 233 -7.45 17.66 -23.53
C ILE A 233 -8.35 17.74 -22.30
N THR A 234 -9.55 17.18 -22.40
CA THR A 234 -10.51 17.13 -21.30
C THR A 234 -10.75 15.71 -20.81
N ARG A 235 -10.88 15.52 -19.49
CA ARG A 235 -11.22 14.24 -18.88
C ARG A 235 -12.16 14.44 -17.71
N ASP A 236 -13.03 13.46 -17.48
CA ASP A 236 -13.98 13.48 -16.35
C ASP A 236 -13.29 13.24 -14.99
N THR A 237 -12.00 12.87 -14.98
CA THR A 237 -11.22 12.53 -13.78
C THR A 237 -9.90 13.29 -13.72
N ASN A 238 -9.38 13.47 -12.50
CA ASN A 238 -8.05 14.02 -12.24
C ASN A 238 -6.92 12.97 -12.39
N GLN A 239 -7.25 11.72 -12.72
CA GLN A 239 -6.27 10.68 -13.04
C GLN A 239 -6.34 10.33 -14.53
N ILE A 240 -5.34 10.77 -15.28
CA ILE A 240 -5.29 10.68 -16.73
C ILE A 240 -4.18 9.71 -17.14
N SER A 241 -4.53 8.57 -17.73
CA SER A 241 -3.59 7.49 -18.09
C SER A 241 -3.65 7.10 -19.57
N ASP A 242 -4.48 7.77 -20.37
CA ASP A 242 -4.79 7.42 -21.75
C ASP A 242 -4.22 8.42 -22.77
N VAL A 243 -3.56 9.48 -22.31
CA VAL A 243 -3.05 10.56 -23.16
C VAL A 243 -1.61 10.34 -23.59
N ILE A 244 -0.74 10.01 -22.64
CA ILE A 244 0.66 9.68 -22.90
C ILE A 244 0.82 8.18 -22.65
N SER A 245 1.22 7.43 -23.68
CA SER A 245 1.35 5.97 -23.58
C SER A 245 2.28 5.59 -22.43
N GLY A 246 1.76 4.77 -21.50
CA GLY A 246 2.52 4.28 -20.35
C GLY A 246 2.76 5.31 -19.25
N VAL A 247 2.09 6.46 -19.27
CA VAL A 247 2.21 7.48 -18.22
C VAL A 247 0.85 7.77 -17.60
N THR A 248 0.81 7.79 -16.28
CA THR A 248 -0.35 8.25 -15.51
C THR A 248 -0.05 9.61 -14.91
N LEU A 249 -0.88 10.60 -15.23
CA LEU A 249 -0.88 11.94 -14.67
C LEU A 249 -1.97 12.03 -13.60
N ASN A 250 -1.63 12.50 -12.41
CA ASN A 250 -2.55 12.79 -11.32
C ASN A 250 -2.54 14.29 -11.05
N LEU A 251 -3.65 14.96 -11.39
CA LEU A 251 -3.81 16.39 -11.23
C LEU A 251 -4.14 16.71 -9.76
N VAL A 252 -3.39 17.62 -9.16
CA VAL A 252 -3.49 18.01 -7.75
C VAL A 252 -3.95 19.46 -7.62
N GLY A 253 -3.48 20.31 -8.52
CA GLY A 253 -3.76 21.75 -8.57
C GLY A 253 -3.82 22.23 -10.01
N ALA A 254 -4.33 23.44 -10.22
CA ALA A 254 -4.42 24.07 -11.54
C ALA A 254 -3.76 25.46 -11.50
N ASP A 255 -2.97 25.74 -12.53
CA ASP A 255 -2.37 27.05 -12.80
C ASP A 255 -2.14 27.16 -14.31
N GLU A 256 -3.01 27.93 -14.97
CA GLU A 256 -2.98 28.14 -16.44
C GLU A 256 -1.69 28.80 -16.94
N ASN A 257 -0.91 29.45 -16.05
CA ASN A 257 0.34 30.09 -16.42
C ASN A 257 1.56 29.18 -16.22
N ALA A 258 1.42 28.15 -15.38
CA ALA A 258 2.50 27.22 -15.10
C ALA A 258 2.74 26.28 -16.28
N THR A 259 3.99 26.18 -16.73
CA THR A 259 4.39 25.15 -17.69
C THR A 259 5.26 24.11 -16.99
N ILE A 260 4.79 22.86 -16.97
CA ILE A 260 5.50 21.71 -16.44
C ILE A 260 6.12 20.94 -17.61
N THR A 261 7.44 20.86 -17.68
CA THR A 261 8.13 20.03 -18.68
C THR A 261 8.41 18.66 -18.08
N LEU A 262 7.64 17.65 -18.48
CA LEU A 262 7.82 16.25 -18.11
C LEU A 262 8.80 15.57 -19.06
N ASN A 263 9.90 15.06 -18.54
CA ASN A 263 10.90 14.28 -19.29
C ASN A 263 10.88 12.83 -18.83
N ILE A 264 10.76 11.91 -19.77
CA ILE A 264 10.78 10.47 -19.54
C ILE A 264 12.07 9.95 -20.16
N ASN A 265 12.95 9.42 -19.32
CA ASN A 265 14.22 8.83 -19.73
C ASN A 265 14.31 7.39 -19.23
N HIS A 266 15.05 6.54 -19.94
CA HIS A 266 15.39 5.22 -19.45
C HIS A 266 16.20 5.29 -18.14
N ASP A 267 15.79 4.53 -17.14
CA ASP A 267 16.44 4.46 -15.83
C ASP A 267 17.60 3.46 -15.85
N THR A 268 18.71 3.84 -16.49
CA THR A 268 19.90 3.00 -16.54
C THR A 268 20.50 2.75 -15.15
N ASP A 269 20.34 3.69 -14.22
CA ASP A 269 20.85 3.58 -12.85
C ASP A 269 20.02 2.59 -12.02
N GLY A 270 18.70 2.61 -12.15
CA GLY A 270 17.81 1.62 -11.55
C GLY A 270 18.09 0.20 -12.06
N VAL A 271 18.29 0.04 -13.38
CA VAL A 271 18.70 -1.24 -13.96
C VAL A 271 20.05 -1.72 -13.42
N LYS A 272 21.06 -0.83 -13.39
CA LYS A 272 22.38 -1.14 -12.83
C LYS A 272 22.27 -1.56 -11.37
N LYS A 273 21.44 -0.89 -10.58
CA LYS A 273 21.19 -1.22 -9.18
C LYS A 273 20.57 -2.61 -9.02
N LYS A 274 19.54 -2.96 -9.80
CA LYS A 274 18.97 -4.31 -9.77
C LYS A 274 20.01 -5.39 -10.07
N ILE A 275 20.88 -5.17 -11.05
CA ILE A 275 21.98 -6.09 -11.38
C ILE A 275 22.97 -6.18 -10.21
N GLN A 276 23.34 -5.06 -9.60
CA GLN A 276 24.22 -5.02 -8.44
C GLN A 276 23.61 -5.78 -7.23
N ASP A 277 22.33 -5.58 -6.95
CA ASP A 277 21.61 -6.24 -5.85
C ASP A 277 21.57 -7.78 -6.05
N PHE A 278 21.45 -8.24 -7.29
CA PHE A 278 21.59 -9.66 -7.64
C PHE A 278 23.01 -10.17 -7.39
N VAL A 279 24.03 -9.46 -7.89
CA VAL A 279 25.44 -9.83 -7.72
C VAL A 279 25.80 -9.91 -6.23
N ASP A 280 25.37 -8.94 -5.43
CA ASP A 280 25.63 -8.89 -4.00
C ASP A 280 24.92 -10.02 -3.26
N SER A 281 23.67 -10.33 -3.60
CA SER A 281 22.91 -11.45 -3.02
C SER A 281 23.57 -12.79 -3.33
N TYR A 282 24.03 -12.99 -4.56
CA TYR A 282 24.76 -14.19 -4.96
C TYR A 282 26.10 -14.31 -4.22
N ASN A 283 26.88 -13.23 -4.18
CA ASN A 283 28.17 -13.20 -3.48
C ASN A 283 28.01 -13.45 -1.98
N ALA A 284 26.97 -12.89 -1.35
CA ALA A 284 26.65 -13.12 0.06
C ALA A 284 26.31 -14.60 0.33
N MET A 285 25.57 -15.26 -0.56
CA MET A 285 25.27 -16.70 -0.46
C MET A 285 26.54 -17.53 -0.62
N MET A 286 27.35 -17.25 -1.65
CA MET A 286 28.60 -17.98 -1.92
C MET A 286 29.63 -17.80 -0.81
N THR A 287 29.72 -16.60 -0.22
CA THR A 287 30.58 -16.31 0.92
C THR A 287 30.13 -17.07 2.16
N TYR A 288 28.81 -17.13 2.41
CA TYR A 288 28.27 -17.90 3.52
C TYR A 288 28.55 -19.40 3.37
N ILE A 289 28.32 -19.97 2.19
CA ILE A 289 28.65 -21.37 1.88
C ILE A 289 30.15 -21.63 2.06
N ALA A 290 31.02 -20.73 1.59
CA ALA A 290 32.46 -20.87 1.73
C ALA A 290 32.89 -20.83 3.20
N GLY A 291 32.31 -19.93 4.00
CA GLY A 291 32.54 -19.86 5.44
C GLY A 291 32.09 -21.14 6.16
N GLN A 292 30.95 -21.71 5.79
CA GLN A 292 30.47 -22.98 6.34
C GLN A 292 31.31 -24.20 5.92
N ASN A 293 32.05 -24.11 4.82
CA ASN A 293 32.95 -25.18 4.34
C ASN A 293 34.42 -24.96 4.71
N ALA A 294 34.75 -23.90 5.47
CA ALA A 294 36.12 -23.63 5.88
C ALA A 294 36.64 -24.72 6.83
N VAL A 295 37.84 -25.24 6.53
CA VAL A 295 38.54 -26.17 7.42
C VAL A 295 39.10 -25.35 8.59
N THR A 296 38.60 -25.60 9.79
CA THR A 296 39.07 -24.94 11.03
C THR A 296 40.41 -25.55 11.48
N ALA A 297 41.19 -24.80 12.26
CA ALA A 297 42.49 -25.27 12.75
C ALA A 297 42.33 -26.48 13.69
N GLU A 298 43.40 -27.25 13.88
CA GLU A 298 43.40 -28.39 14.82
C GLU A 298 42.98 -27.92 16.22
N GLY A 299 41.89 -28.49 16.74
CA GLY A 299 41.34 -28.17 18.05
C GLY A 299 40.16 -27.18 18.05
N GLU A 300 39.79 -26.59 16.91
CA GLU A 300 38.59 -25.75 16.79
C GLU A 300 37.35 -26.57 16.44
N THR A 301 36.20 -26.17 16.97
CA THR A 301 34.90 -26.74 16.58
C THR A 301 34.57 -26.39 15.15
N SER A 302 34.30 -27.42 14.34
CA SER A 302 33.87 -27.27 12.95
C SER A 302 32.60 -26.43 12.84
N THR A 303 32.44 -25.73 11.73
CA THR A 303 31.23 -24.95 11.44
C THR A 303 30.00 -25.86 11.38
N PRO A 304 28.79 -25.36 11.73
CA PRO A 304 27.61 -26.22 11.88
C PRO A 304 27.26 -27.02 10.62
N LEU A 305 27.55 -26.51 9.43
CA LEU A 305 27.23 -27.17 8.16
C LEU A 305 28.47 -27.71 7.42
N PHE A 306 29.58 -27.92 8.13
CA PHE A 306 30.79 -28.43 7.51
C PHE A 306 30.56 -29.79 6.85
N ALA A 307 31.01 -29.91 5.60
CA ALA A 307 30.87 -31.11 4.78
C ALA A 307 29.41 -31.58 4.56
N ASP A 308 28.41 -30.72 4.76
CA ASP A 308 27.01 -31.02 4.45
C ASP A 308 26.80 -31.23 2.93
N SER A 309 26.11 -32.31 2.58
CA SER A 309 25.89 -32.68 1.18
C SER A 309 24.86 -31.79 0.47
N SER A 310 23.85 -31.31 1.20
CA SER A 310 22.80 -30.44 0.68
C SER A 310 23.36 -29.05 0.38
N LEU A 311 24.22 -28.52 1.25
CA LEU A 311 24.91 -27.25 1.06
C LEU A 311 25.82 -27.28 -0.19
N ARG A 312 26.56 -28.38 -0.40
CA ARG A 312 27.34 -28.60 -1.63
C ARG A 312 26.46 -28.70 -2.88
N SER A 313 25.31 -29.37 -2.79
CA SER A 313 24.36 -29.46 -3.89
C SER A 313 23.81 -28.09 -4.30
N ILE A 314 23.44 -27.26 -3.31
CA ILE A 314 23.00 -25.87 -3.54
C ILE A 314 24.11 -25.07 -4.22
N GLN A 315 25.34 -25.15 -3.71
CA GLN A 315 26.50 -24.48 -4.31
C GLN A 315 26.72 -24.85 -5.77
N SER A 316 26.66 -26.16 -6.08
CA SER A 316 26.83 -26.67 -7.45
C SER A 316 25.70 -26.19 -8.37
N THR A 317 24.46 -26.20 -7.89
CA THR A 317 23.29 -25.76 -8.65
C THR A 317 23.37 -24.27 -8.98
N LEU A 318 23.70 -23.43 -7.99
CA LEU A 318 23.84 -21.98 -8.19
C LEU A 318 24.98 -21.64 -9.16
N ARG A 319 26.13 -22.31 -9.04
CA ARG A 319 27.26 -22.12 -9.97
C ARG A 319 26.90 -22.56 -11.39
N SER A 320 26.25 -23.72 -11.53
CA SER A 320 25.81 -24.22 -12.83
C SER A 320 24.83 -23.25 -13.48
N ALA A 321 23.85 -22.74 -12.74
CA ALA A 321 22.82 -21.83 -13.27
C ALA A 321 23.41 -20.55 -13.87
N ILE A 322 24.48 -20.00 -13.29
CA ILE A 322 25.17 -18.82 -13.81
C ILE A 322 26.07 -19.15 -15.00
N GLN A 323 26.65 -20.35 -15.05
CA GLN A 323 27.55 -20.77 -16.12
C GLN A 323 26.82 -21.28 -17.37
N SER A 324 25.57 -21.73 -17.23
CA SER A 324 24.76 -22.29 -18.32
C SER A 324 23.87 -21.27 -19.02
N GLY A 325 23.88 -20.01 -18.58
CA GLY A 325 23.25 -18.88 -19.27
C GLY A 325 24.22 -18.20 -20.22
#